data_AF-A0A833NBA0-F1
#
_entry.id   AF-A0A833NBA0-F1
#
_cell.length_a   1.000
_cell.length_b   1.000
_cell.length_c   1.000
_cell.angle_alpha   90.00
_cell.angle_beta   90.00
_cell.angle_gamma   90.00
#
_symmetry.space_group_name_H-M   'P 1'
#
loop_
_entity.id
_entity.type
_entity.pdbx_description
1 polymer ?
#
loop_
_entity_poly.entity_id
_entity_poly.type
_entity_poly.pdbx_seq_one_letter_code
_entity_poly.pdbx_strand_id
1 'polypeptide(L)'
;MKVMAFKGFDNVETFTVSQGDTDFDLSSAGFTSARVYADNQYVEGTISGSEVKATLGDLKVPAGTYCGKLVVFSEVYPDGLVIAGPGLPERMDIVMKE
;
A
#
# COMPACT_ATOMS: atom_id res chain seq x y z
N MET A 1 -22.90 -5.95 2.14
CA MET A 1 -22.65 -6.37 0.74
C MET A 1 -21.18 -6.15 0.46
N LYS A 2 -20.43 -7.17 0.05
CA LYS A 2 -19.02 -7.03 -0.35
C LYS A 2 -18.97 -6.86 -1.87
N VAL A 3 -18.25 -5.84 -2.33
CA VAL A 3 -18.00 -5.56 -3.74
C VAL A 3 -16.53 -5.85 -4.03
N MET A 4 -16.19 -6.05 -5.30
CA MET A 4 -14.77 -6.05 -5.67
C MET A 4 -14.21 -4.66 -5.37
N ALA A 5 -12.99 -4.57 -4.84
CA ALA A 5 -12.32 -3.30 -4.66
C ALA A 5 -12.21 -2.57 -6.02
N PHE A 6 -12.09 -1.24 -5.97
CA PHE A 6 -12.01 -0.41 -7.17
C PHE A 6 -10.99 -0.97 -8.16
N LYS A 7 -11.41 -1.09 -9.42
CA LYS A 7 -10.54 -1.49 -10.52
C LYS A 7 -10.26 -0.23 -11.32
N GLY A 8 -9.08 0.35 -11.17
CA GLY A 8 -8.53 1.25 -12.18
C GLY A 8 -8.52 0.60 -13.57
N PHE A 9 -8.25 1.38 -14.62
CA PHE A 9 -8.31 0.92 -16.02
C PHE A 9 -7.49 -0.35 -16.28
N ASP A 10 -6.33 -0.48 -15.62
CA ASP A 10 -5.41 -1.61 -15.74
C ASP A 10 -5.50 -2.62 -14.57
N ASN A 11 -6.46 -2.45 -13.65
CA ASN A 11 -6.62 -3.25 -12.44
C ASN A 11 -5.40 -3.23 -11.48
N VAL A 12 -4.43 -2.33 -11.71
CA VAL A 12 -3.24 -2.10 -10.90
C VAL A 12 -3.30 -0.70 -10.34
N GLU A 13 -3.17 -0.58 -9.02
CA GLU A 13 -3.08 0.70 -8.33
C GLU A 13 -1.63 1.00 -7.97
N THR A 14 -1.23 2.25 -8.13
CA THR A 14 0.10 2.72 -7.76
C THR A 14 0.00 3.65 -6.55
N PHE A 15 0.66 3.26 -5.47
CA PHE A 15 0.75 4.02 -4.22
C PHE A 15 2.13 4.68 -4.16
N THR A 16 2.19 6.00 -4.19
CA THR A 16 3.44 6.71 -3.89
C THR A 16 3.55 6.90 -2.39
N VAL A 17 4.67 6.46 -1.82
CA VAL A 17 4.99 6.68 -0.41
C VAL A 17 5.83 7.95 -0.31
N SER A 18 5.32 8.93 0.42
CA SER A 18 6.00 10.20 0.66
C SER A 18 6.15 10.41 2.16
N GLN A 19 7.27 10.99 2.58
CA GLN A 19 7.52 11.45 3.94
C GLN A 19 7.44 12.99 3.92
N GLY A 20 6.29 13.53 4.31
CA GLY A 20 5.95 14.94 4.02
C GLY A 20 5.88 15.18 2.52
N ASP A 21 6.52 16.26 2.04
CA ASP A 21 6.51 16.63 0.62
C ASP A 21 7.56 15.89 -0.23
N THR A 22 8.26 14.89 0.33
CA THR A 22 9.34 14.18 -0.36
C THR A 22 9.00 12.71 -0.55
N ASP A 23 9.16 12.21 -1.76
CA ASP A 23 9.04 10.78 -2.06
C ASP A 23 10.08 9.98 -1.26
N PHE A 24 9.60 8.98 -0.53
CA PHE A 24 10.42 8.11 0.28
C PHE A 24 10.74 6.83 -0.51
N ASP A 25 11.99 6.66 -0.91
CA ASP A 25 12.43 5.50 -1.65
C ASP A 25 12.53 4.25 -0.75
N LEU A 26 11.55 3.37 -0.90
CA LEU A 26 11.46 2.11 -0.17
C LEU A 26 12.53 1.11 -0.60
N SER A 27 12.89 1.09 -1.88
CA SER A 27 13.95 0.21 -2.41
C SER A 27 15.30 0.60 -1.83
N SER A 28 15.62 1.90 -1.81
CA SER A 28 16.85 2.43 -1.21
C SER A 28 16.88 2.25 0.31
N ALA A 29 15.72 2.21 0.97
CA ALA A 29 15.60 1.89 2.39
C ALA A 29 15.71 0.38 2.70
N GLY A 30 15.84 -0.48 1.68
CA GLY A 30 16.03 -1.91 1.84
C GLY A 30 14.76 -2.74 1.98
N PHE A 31 13.59 -2.17 1.67
CA PHE A 31 12.33 -2.93 1.62
C PHE A 31 12.23 -3.72 0.31
N THR A 32 11.83 -4.99 0.42
CA THR A 32 11.84 -5.95 -0.68
C THR A 32 10.45 -6.33 -1.17
N SER A 33 9.43 -6.19 -0.33
CA SER A 33 8.03 -6.49 -0.68
C SER A 33 7.07 -5.65 0.14
N ALA A 34 5.84 -5.51 -0.36
CA ALA A 34 4.78 -4.79 0.32
C ALA A 34 3.48 -5.60 0.32
N ARG A 35 2.59 -5.28 1.27
CA ARG A 35 1.21 -5.76 1.31
C ARG A 35 0.28 -4.59 1.49
N VAL A 36 -0.73 -4.53 0.63
CA VAL A 36 -1.79 -3.53 0.71
C VAL A 36 -3.01 -4.20 1.31
N TYR A 37 -3.44 -3.69 2.46
CA TYR A 37 -4.56 -4.23 3.23
C TYR A 37 -5.83 -3.40 3.03
N ALA A 38 -6.94 -4.10 2.83
CA ALA A 38 -8.29 -3.55 2.86
C ALA A 38 -9.26 -4.59 3.45
N ASP A 39 -10.12 -4.17 4.40
CA ASP A 39 -11.08 -5.06 5.11
C ASP A 39 -10.46 -6.38 5.62
N ASN A 40 -9.33 -6.30 6.33
CA ASN A 40 -8.55 -7.44 6.84
C ASN A 40 -8.03 -8.44 5.79
N GLN A 41 -8.20 -8.16 4.50
CA GLN A 41 -7.57 -8.89 3.41
C GLN A 41 -6.37 -8.10 2.92
N TYR A 42 -5.46 -8.77 2.22
CA TYR A 42 -4.33 -8.10 1.58
C TYR A 42 -4.05 -8.67 0.19
N VAL A 43 -3.41 -7.85 -0.63
CA VAL A 43 -2.72 -8.27 -1.85
C VAL A 43 -1.25 -7.96 -1.72
N GLU A 44 -0.43 -8.80 -2.34
CA GLU A 44 0.99 -8.53 -2.48
C GLU A 44 1.20 -7.34 -3.42
N GLY A 45 2.13 -6.47 -3.04
CA GLY A 45 2.53 -5.29 -3.78
C GLY A 45 4.01 -5.36 -4.13
N THR A 46 4.33 -4.91 -5.34
CA THR A 46 5.70 -4.82 -5.82
C THR A 46 6.24 -3.43 -5.51
N ILE A 47 7.40 -3.36 -4.89
CA ILE A 47 8.10 -2.10 -4.59
C ILE A 47 8.98 -1.72 -5.79
N SER A 48 8.93 -0.45 -6.19
CA SER A 48 9.82 0.14 -7.19
C SER A 48 10.13 1.59 -6.81
N GLY A 49 11.26 1.82 -6.15
CA GLY A 49 11.61 3.16 -5.64
C GLY A 49 10.65 3.57 -4.52
N SER A 50 9.99 4.72 -4.68
CA SER A 50 8.94 5.21 -3.78
C SER A 50 7.55 4.66 -4.07
N GLU A 51 7.39 3.86 -5.11
CA GLU A 51 6.08 3.35 -5.54
C GLU A 51 5.84 1.91 -5.06
N VAL A 52 4.60 1.63 -4.68
CA VAL A 52 4.08 0.28 -4.50
C VAL A 52 2.97 0.05 -5.51
N LYS A 53 3.11 -1.00 -6.32
CA LYS A 53 2.08 -1.40 -7.29
C LYS A 53 1.37 -2.64 -6.80
N ALA A 54 0.04 -2.60 -6.73
CA ALA A 54 -0.76 -3.74 -6.27
C ALA A 54 -2.07 -3.87 -7.05
N THR A 55 -2.50 -5.12 -7.25
CA THR A 55 -3.73 -5.46 -7.96
C THR A 55 -4.89 -5.54 -6.97
N LEU A 56 -5.51 -4.41 -6.61
CA LEU A 56 -6.58 -4.39 -5.61
C LEU A 56 -7.83 -5.15 -6.06
N GLY A 57 -8.08 -5.25 -7.36
CA GLY A 57 -9.30 -5.84 -7.89
C GLY A 57 -9.47 -7.33 -7.65
N ASP A 58 -8.55 -7.98 -6.93
CA ASP A 58 -8.71 -9.34 -6.39
C ASP A 58 -9.35 -9.36 -4.99
N LEU A 59 -9.44 -8.21 -4.31
CA LEU A 59 -10.00 -8.06 -2.97
C LEU A 59 -11.53 -7.92 -3.02
N LYS A 60 -12.21 -8.64 -2.11
CA LYS A 60 -13.65 -8.50 -1.88
C LYS A 60 -13.89 -7.73 -0.59
N VAL A 61 -14.14 -6.43 -0.71
CA VAL A 61 -14.27 -5.51 0.43
C VAL A 61 -15.67 -4.89 0.48
N PRO A 62 -16.15 -4.44 1.65
CA PRO A 62 -17.38 -3.67 1.75
C PRO A 62 -17.31 -2.42 0.85
N ALA A 63 -18.44 -2.06 0.25
CA ALA A 63 -18.50 -0.85 -0.58
C ALA A 63 -18.09 0.39 0.25
N GLY A 64 -17.25 1.25 -0.31
CA GLY A 64 -16.70 2.43 0.37
C GLY A 64 -15.47 2.15 1.25
N THR A 65 -14.95 0.92 1.26
CA THR A 65 -13.69 0.62 1.96
C THR A 65 -12.51 1.04 1.09
N TYR A 66 -11.72 1.99 1.58
CA TYR A 66 -10.44 2.39 0.98
C TYR A 66 -9.29 1.54 1.55
N CYS A 67 -8.13 1.55 0.85
CA CYS A 67 -6.92 0.90 1.35
C CYS A 67 -6.60 1.40 2.76
N GLY A 68 -6.72 0.50 3.71
CA GLY A 68 -6.60 0.84 5.12
C GLY A 68 -5.15 0.85 5.57
N LYS A 69 -4.27 0.05 4.98
CA LYS A 69 -2.93 -0.11 5.53
C LYS A 69 -1.93 -0.61 4.49
N LEU A 70 -0.75 0.03 4.44
CA LEU A 70 0.40 -0.42 3.68
C LEU A 70 1.46 -0.97 4.64
N VAL A 71 1.85 -2.22 4.43
CA VAL A 71 2.88 -2.90 5.21
C VAL A 71 4.04 -3.25 4.28
N VAL A 72 5.26 -2.92 4.66
CA VAL A 72 6.48 -3.23 3.90
C VAL A 72 7.37 -4.18 4.69
N PHE A 73 8.12 -5.01 3.98
CA PHE A 73 8.95 -6.07 4.56
C PHE A 73 10.40 -5.89 4.13
N SER A 74 11.33 -6.19 5.04
CA SER A 74 12.77 -6.21 4.79
C SER A 74 13.43 -7.26 5.68
N GLU A 75 14.74 -7.50 5.52
CA GLU A 75 15.49 -8.39 6.41
C GLU A 75 15.46 -7.94 7.88
N VAL A 76 15.37 -6.61 8.11
CA VAL A 76 15.29 -6.01 9.45
C VAL A 76 13.87 -6.08 10.02
N TYR A 77 12.86 -6.08 9.16
CA TYR A 77 11.45 -6.15 9.53
C TYR A 77 10.76 -7.35 8.85
N PRO A 78 11.09 -8.59 9.27
CA PRO A 78 10.53 -9.80 8.66
C PRO A 78 9.03 -9.97 8.94
N ASP A 79 8.55 -9.45 10.08
CA ASP A 79 7.14 -9.46 10.47
C ASP A 79 6.32 -8.33 9.84
N GLY A 80 6.98 -7.45 9.07
CA GLY A 80 6.38 -6.31 8.38
C GLY A 80 6.32 -5.05 9.23
N LEU A 81 6.63 -3.92 8.59
CA LEU A 81 6.52 -2.58 9.13
C LEU A 81 5.32 -1.88 8.50
N VAL A 82 4.43 -1.34 9.33
CA VAL A 82 3.33 -0.52 8.85
C VAL A 82 3.87 0.88 8.56
N ILE A 83 3.79 1.31 7.31
CA ILE A 83 4.29 2.62 6.90
C ILE A 83 3.19 3.63 6.60
N ALA A 84 1.96 3.17 6.35
CA ALA A 84 0.81 4.07 6.28
C ALA A 84 -0.52 3.35 6.55
N GLY A 85 -1.48 4.08 7.10
CA GLY A 85 -2.78 3.59 7.56
C GLY A 85 -3.31 4.32 8.81
N PRO A 86 -4.58 4.12 9.21
CA PRO A 86 -5.19 4.82 10.33
C PRO A 86 -4.50 4.43 11.64
N GLY A 87 -4.14 5.44 12.43
CA GLY A 87 -3.45 5.28 13.72
C GLY A 87 -1.92 5.33 13.63
N LEU A 88 -1.33 5.57 12.45
CA LEU A 88 0.07 5.97 12.35
C LEU A 88 0.23 7.48 12.55
N PRO A 89 1.30 7.94 13.23
CA PRO A 89 1.64 9.36 13.24
C PRO A 89 1.89 9.81 11.79
N GLU A 90 1.45 11.03 11.45
CA GLU A 90 1.43 11.70 10.12
C GLU A 90 2.78 11.81 9.36
N ARG A 91 3.76 10.93 9.64
CA ARG A 91 5.10 11.00 9.06
C ARG A 91 5.21 10.39 7.67
N MET A 92 4.22 9.65 7.20
CA MET A 92 4.21 9.08 5.85
C MET A 92 2.80 9.14 5.26
N ASP A 93 2.68 9.88 4.17
CA ASP A 93 1.45 10.01 3.39
C ASP A 93 1.48 9.02 2.23
N ILE A 94 0.37 8.32 2.01
CA ILE A 94 0.15 7.59 0.76
C ILE A 94 -0.63 8.51 -0.16
N VAL A 95 -0.02 8.91 -1.26
CA VAL A 95 -0.74 9.58 -2.35
C VAL A 95 -1.04 8.54 -3.42
N MET A 96 -2.33 8.27 -3.62
CA MET A 96 -2.81 7.49 -4.74
C MET A 96 -2.80 8.39 -5.98
N LYS A 97 -1.99 8.04 -6.99
CA LYS A 97 -2.00 8.74 -8.28
C LYS A 97 -2.89 7.94 -9.24
N GLU A 98 -3.90 8.63 -9.79
CA GLU A 98 -4.75 8.12 -10.90
C GLU A 98 -3.94 7.88 -12.18
#